data_AF-C0B657-F1
#
_entry.id   AF-C0B657-F1
#
_cell.length_a   1.000
_cell.length_b   1.000
_cell.length_c   1.000
_cell.angle_alpha   90.00
_cell.angle_beta   90.00
_cell.angle_gamma   90.00
#
_symmetry.space_group_name_H-M   'P 1'
#
loop_
_entity.id
_entity.type
_entity.pdbx_description
1 polymer ?
#
loop_
_entity_poly.entity_id
_entity_poly.type
_entity_poly.pdbx_seq_one_letter_code
_entity_poly.pdbx_strand_id
1 'polypeptide(L)' 'MKEVKTPKKPLAYYYGIVLIVLIVFNLVVTPILMEHQVKETDYGTFMSMIEKKNIGEVEVKDNQIIFTDKDQ' A
#
# COMPACT_ATOMS: atom_id res chain seq x y z
N MET A 1 -7.32 5.06 58.11
CA MET A 1 -6.51 4.62 56.95
C MET A 1 -7.06 5.32 55.72
N LYS A 2 -6.26 6.17 55.05
CA LYS A 2 -6.64 6.77 53.76
C LYS A 2 -5.92 5.96 52.69
N GLU A 3 -6.66 5.08 52.02
CA GLU A 3 -6.15 4.41 50.82
C GLU A 3 -6.04 5.44 49.71
N VAL A 4 -4.83 5.99 49.55
CA VAL A 4 -4.50 6.84 48.41
C VAL A 4 -4.31 5.91 47.22
N LYS A 5 -5.40 5.58 46.52
CA LYS A 5 -5.31 4.93 45.21
C LYS A 5 -4.57 5.89 44.29
N THR A 6 -3.31 5.58 44.00
CA THR A 6 -2.46 6.34 43.09
C THR A 6 -3.21 6.58 41.79
N PRO A 7 -3.21 7.82 41.25
CA PRO A 7 -3.91 8.11 40.01
C PRO A 7 -3.24 7.29 38.91
N LYS A 8 -3.91 6.22 38.47
CA LYS A 8 -3.47 5.41 37.34
C LYS A 8 -3.28 6.38 36.17
N LYS A 9 -2.11 6.32 35.51
CA LYS A 9 -1.88 7.11 34.28
C LYS A 9 -3.11 6.95 33.40
N PRO A 10 -3.69 8.06 32.88
CA PRO A 10 -4.95 7.99 32.17
C PRO A 10 -4.80 6.98 31.03
N LEU A 11 -5.69 5.98 30.99
CA LEU A 11 -5.69 4.94 29.95
C LEU A 11 -5.67 5.55 28.54
N ALA A 12 -6.21 6.76 28.40
CA ALA A 12 -6.13 7.61 27.21
C ALA A 12 -4.71 7.79 26.65
N TYR A 13 -3.68 7.82 27.50
CA TYR A 13 -2.28 7.94 27.05
C TYR A 13 -1.83 6.73 26.23
N TYR A 14 -2.18 5.52 26.68
CA TYR A 14 -1.85 4.29 25.98
C TYR A 14 -2.66 4.17 24.68
N TYR A 15 -3.94 4.54 24.71
CA TYR A 15 -4.76 4.59 23.49
C TYR A 15 -4.22 5.61 22.49
N GLY A 16 -3.74 6.77 22.93
CA GLY A 16 -3.12 7.78 22.06
C GLY A 16 -1.87 7.25 21.36
N ILE A 17 -0.99 6.54 22.08
CA ILE A 17 0.19 5.92 21.48
C ILE A 17 -0.21 4.85 20.46
N VAL A 18 -1.15 3.97 20.80
CA VAL A 18 -1.63 2.93 19.89
C VAL A 18 -2.26 3.56 18.64
N LEU A 19 -3.04 4.62 18.79
CA LEU A 19 -3.63 5.36 17.66
C LEU A 19 -2.54 5.95 16.74
N ILE A 20 -1.51 6.57 17.32
CA ILE A 20 -0.38 7.11 16.55
C ILE A 20 0.34 5.99 15.80
N VAL A 21 0.59 4.84 16.45
CA VAL A 21 1.21 3.68 15.81
C VAL A 21 0.35 3.17 14.65
N LEU A 22 -0.97 3.09 14.81
CA LEU A 22 -1.88 2.68 13.74
C LEU A 22 -1.89 3.66 12.56
N ILE A 23 -1.83 4.97 12.82
CA ILE A 23 -1.75 5.99 11.78
C ILE A 23 -0.42 5.85 11.01
N VAL A 24 0.71 5.75 11.72
CA VAL A 24 2.02 5.56 11.08
C VAL A 24 2.06 4.26 10.28
N PHE A 25 1.52 3.18 10.83
CA PHE A 25 1.40 1.91 10.13
C PHE A 25 0.56 2.05 8.86
N ASN A 26 -0.59 2.73 8.92
CA ASN A 26 -1.43 2.94 7.75
C ASN A 26 -0.72 3.81 6.68
N LEU A 27 0.08 4.79 7.07
CA LEU A 27 0.82 5.63 6.14
C LEU A 27 2.02 4.93 5.49
N VAL A 28 2.66 3.97 6.16
CA VAL A 28 3.87 3.29 5.64
C VAL A 28 3.54 1.94 5.01
N VAL A 29 2.69 1.13 5.64
CA VAL A 29 2.42 -0.24 5.19
C VAL A 29 1.40 -0.29 4.06
N THR A 30 0.38 0.58 4.09
CA THR A 30 -0.62 0.63 3.01
C THR A 30 -0.01 0.95 1.63
N PRO A 31 0.85 1.97 1.43
CA PRO A 31 1.40 2.24 0.10
C PRO A 31 2.28 1.10 -0.42
N ILE A 32 3.08 0.46 0.44
CA ILE A 32 3.91 -0.70 0.05
C ILE A 32 3.04 -1.85 -0.48
N LEU A 33 1.86 -2.07 0.10
CA LEU A 33 0.91 -3.08 -0.39
C LEU A 33 0.16 -2.64 -1.66
N MET A 34 0.05 -1.33 -1.94
CA MET A 34 -0.63 -0.81 -3.13
C MET A 34 0.23 -0.85 -4.39
N GLU A 35 1.57 -0.83 -4.28
CA GLU A 35 2.49 -0.83 -5.43
C GLU A 35 2.42 -2.11 -6.28
N HIS A 36 1.95 -3.22 -5.72
CA HIS A 36 1.89 -4.53 -6.40
C HIS A 36 0.53 -4.85 -7.03
N GLN A 37 -0.36 -3.87 -7.21
CA GLN A 37 -1.67 -4.12 -7.80
C GLN A 37 -1.60 -4.21 -9.33
N VAL A 38 -1.95 -5.37 -9.87
CA VAL A 38 -2.19 -5.55 -11.30
C VAL A 38 -3.43 -4.74 -11.67
N LYS A 39 -3.29 -3.80 -12.62
CA LYS A 39 -4.38 -2.98 -13.13
C LYS A 39 -4.77 -3.47 -14.52
N GLU A 40 -6.06 -3.70 -14.73
CA GLU A 40 -6.59 -4.00 -16.06
C GLU A 40 -6.58 -2.70 -16.88
N THR A 41 -5.87 -2.71 -18.01
CA THR A 41 -5.76 -1.59 -18.93
C THR A 41 -6.26 -2.00 -20.30
N ASP A 42 -6.81 -1.06 -21.06
CA ASP A 42 -7.24 -1.34 -22.43
C ASP A 42 -6.05 -1.59 -23.38
N TYR A 43 -6.37 -2.15 -24.55
CA TYR A 43 -5.40 -2.45 -25.59
C TYR A 43 -4.70 -1.19 -26.16
N GLY A 44 -5.40 -0.06 -26.25
CA GLY A 44 -4.83 1.19 -26.75
C GLY A 44 -3.74 1.74 -25.84
N THR A 45 -3.91 1.56 -24.53
CA THR A 45 -2.95 1.93 -23.49
C THR A 45 -1.70 1.08 -23.63
N PHE A 46 -1.85 -0.24 -23.79
CA PHE A 46 -0.73 -1.15 -24.09
C PHE A 46 0.05 -0.71 -25.34
N MET A 47 -0.65 -0.44 -26.45
CA MET A 47 -0.01 0.03 -27.69
C MET A 47 0.75 1.36 -27.48
N SER A 48 0.15 2.30 -26.75
CA SER A 48 0.80 3.59 -26.47
C SER A 48 2.08 3.44 -25.63
N MET A 49 2.14 2.45 -24.74
CA MET A 49 3.34 2.17 -23.95
C MET A 49 4.42 1.46 -24.77
N ILE A 50 4.03 0.60 -25.72
CA ILE A 50 4.97 0.04 -26.71
C ILE A 50 5.62 1.18 -27.51
N GLU A 51 4.81 2.09 -28.06
CA GLU A 51 5.30 3.21 -28.86
C GLU A 51 6.26 4.12 -28.05
N LYS A 52 5.94 4.34 -26.77
CA LYS A 52 6.78 5.09 -25.82
C LYS A 52 7.99 4.32 -25.31
N LYS A 53 8.14 3.03 -25.66
CA LYS A 53 9.18 2.12 -25.16
C LYS A 53 9.21 2.03 -23.62
N ASN A 54 8.02 2.07 -23.01
CA ASN A 54 7.80 2.06 -21.57
C ASN A 54 7.28 0.71 -21.05
N ILE A 55 7.68 -0.38 -21.71
CA ILE A 55 7.33 -1.74 -21.30
C ILE A 55 8.62 -2.49 -20.97
N GLY A 56 8.64 -3.14 -19.81
CA GLY A 56 9.75 -3.97 -19.33
C GLY A 56 9.60 -5.42 -19.77
N GLU A 57 8.65 -6.14 -19.17
CA GLU A 57 8.36 -7.55 -19.41
C GLU A 57 6.95 -7.72 -20.02
N VAL A 58 6.79 -8.75 -20.86
CA VAL A 58 5.50 -9.13 -21.45
C VAL A 58 5.32 -10.63 -21.33
N GLU A 59 4.25 -11.05 -20.66
CA GLU A 59 3.79 -12.42 -20.55
C GLU A 59 2.49 -12.60 -21.34
N VAL A 60 2.52 -13.49 -22.34
CA VAL A 60 1.35 -13.81 -23.17
C VAL A 60 0.72 -15.09 -22.64
N LYS A 61 -0.55 -15.01 -22.22
CA LYS A 61 -1.39 -16.14 -21.82
C LYS A 61 -2.47 -16.37 -22.86
N ASP A 62 -3.14 -17.52 -22.79
CA ASP A 62 -4.17 -17.91 -23.76
C ASP A 62 -5.31 -16.88 -23.92
N ASN A 63 -5.61 -16.11 -22.87
CA ASN A 63 -6.73 -15.16 -22.85
C ASN A 63 -6.35 -13.71 -22.48
N GLN A 64 -5.09 -13.44 -22.15
CA GLN A 64 -4.67 -12.12 -21.68
C GLN A 64 -3.18 -11.88 -21.91
N ILE A 65 -2.81 -10.60 -22.00
CA ILE A 65 -1.42 -10.16 -22.02
C ILE A 65 -1.17 -9.42 -20.73
N ILE A 66 -0.18 -9.86 -19.98
CA ILE A 66 0.29 -9.19 -18.77
C ILE A 66 1.60 -8.51 -19.13
N PHE A 67 1.75 -7.25 -18.79
CA PHE A 67 2.98 -6.51 -19.06
C PHE A 67 3.34 -5.63 -17.87
N THR A 68 4.63 -5.36 -17.70
CA THR A 68 5.15 -4.45 -16.67
C THR A 68 5.64 -3.15 -17.29
N ASP A 69 5.62 -2.08 -16.48
CA ASP A 69 6.37 -0.87 -16.82
C ASP A 69 7.87 -1.19 -16.81
N LYS A 70 8.67 -0.41 -17.52
CA LYS A 70 10.12 -0.55 -17.58
C LYS A 70 10.81 -0.37 -16.22
N ASP A 71 10.17 0.38 -15.32
CA ASP A 71 10.70 0.66 -13.98
C ASP A 71 10.36 -0.41 -12.93
N GLN A 72 9.58 -1.46 -13.29
CA GLN A 72 9.30 -2.62 -12.44
C GLN A 72 10.24 -3.80 -12.71
#